data_AF-A0A953NWW8-F1
#
_entry.id   AF-A0A953NWW8-F1
#
_cell.length_a   1.000
_cell.length_b   1.000
_cell.length_c   1.000
_cell.angle_alpha   90.00
_cell.angle_beta   90.00
_cell.angle_gamma   90.00
#
_symmetry.space_group_name_H-M   'P 1'
#
loop_
_entity.id
_entity.type
_entity.pdbx_description
1 polymer ?
#
loop_
_entity_poly.entity_id
_entity_poly.type
_entity_poly.pdbx_seq_one_letter_code
_entity_poly.pdbx_strand_id
1 'polypeptide(L)' 'MATTEFMTPARAQASALGRAGFEAIFVPHPIQDQSPEQIAARADATAEEIVRRLTEA' A
#
# COMPACT_ATOMS: atom_id res chain seq x y z
N MET A 1 -17.29 2.81 0.80
CA MET A 1 -16.35 1.74 0.40
C MET A 1 -15.64 2.20 -0.86
N ALA A 2 -14.32 2.37 -0.83
CA ALA A 2 -13.55 2.74 -2.02
C ALA A 2 -12.12 2.20 -1.86
N THR A 3 -11.89 0.92 -2.13
CA THR A 3 -10.56 0.30 -1.99
C THR A 3 -10.19 -0.63 -3.15
N THR A 4 -11.12 -0.94 -4.07
CA THR A 4 -10.88 -1.89 -5.17
C THR A 4 -10.34 -1.25 -6.44
N GLU A 5 -10.73 0.00 -6.74
CA GLU A 5 -10.35 0.68 -7.99
C GLU A 5 -8.84 0.84 -8.17
N PHE A 6 -8.09 0.87 -7.07
CA PHE A 6 -6.62 0.98 -7.09
C PHE A 6 -5.91 -0.37 -7.20
N MET A 7 -6.60 -1.50 -6.98
CA MET A 7 -5.97 -2.82 -7.01
C MET A 7 -5.60 -3.24 -8.43
N THR A 8 -6.51 -3.03 -9.39
CA THR A 8 -6.27 -3.40 -10.79
C THR A 8 -5.11 -2.60 -11.41
N PRO A 9 -5.06 -1.26 -11.30
CA PRO A 9 -3.91 -0.49 -11.77
C PRO A 9 -2.60 -0.87 -11.07
N ALA A 10 -2.61 -1.13 -9.75
CA ALA A 10 -1.42 -1.52 -9.02
C ALA A 10 -0.82 -2.85 -9.55
N ARG A 11 -1.66 -3.85 -9.81
CA ARG A 11 -1.24 -5.12 -10.42
C ARG A 11 -0.72 -4.95 -11.84
N ALA A 12 -1.38 -4.11 -12.64
CA ALA A 12 -0.94 -3.81 -14.00
C ALA A 12 0.46 -3.15 -14.01
N GLN A 13 0.69 -2.21 -13.10
CA GLN A 13 2.00 -1.55 -12.95
C GLN A 13 3.09 -2.53 -12.47
N ALA A 14 2.80 -3.35 -11.47
CA ALA A 14 3.73 -4.37 -10.99
C ALA A 14 4.14 -5.33 -12.12
N SER A 15 3.17 -5.75 -12.93
CA SER A 15 3.41 -6.60 -14.10
C SER A 15 4.27 -5.91 -15.16
N ALA A 16 3.99 -4.64 -15.47
CA ALA A 16 4.76 -3.85 -16.43
C ALA A 16 6.23 -3.64 -16.00
N LEU A 17 6.49 -3.66 -14.69
CA LEU A 17 7.84 -3.58 -14.10
C LEU A 17 8.53 -4.94 -13.96
N GLY A 18 7.96 -6.01 -14.52
CA GLY A 18 8.51 -7.37 -14.42
C GLY A 18 8.34 -8.02 -13.03
N ARG A 19 7.45 -7.47 -12.19
CA ARG A 19 7.17 -7.93 -10.83
C ARG A 19 5.72 -8.40 -10.67
N ALA A 20 5.23 -9.21 -11.61
CA ALA A 20 3.83 -9.67 -11.61
C ALA A 20 3.40 -10.43 -10.34
N GLY A 21 4.34 -11.06 -9.63
CA GLY A 21 4.09 -11.74 -8.35
C GLY A 21 4.16 -10.83 -7.11
N PHE A 22 4.48 -9.54 -7.27
CA PHE A 22 4.61 -8.60 -6.17
C PHE A 22 3.24 -7.97 -5.87
N GLU A 23 2.64 -8.37 -4.75
CA GLU A 23 1.37 -7.80 -4.27
C GLU A 23 1.62 -6.45 -3.56
N ALA A 24 0.91 -5.42 -4.02
CA ALA A 24 0.95 -4.10 -3.43
C ALA A 24 0.38 -4.09 -1.99
N ILE A 25 0.77 -3.07 -1.22
CA ILE A 25 0.23 -2.82 0.11
C ILE A 25 -0.88 -1.78 -0.01
N PHE A 26 -2.04 -2.06 0.60
CA PHE A 26 -3.21 -1.21 0.52
C PHE A 26 -3.57 -0.69 1.91
N VAL A 27 -3.83 0.62 2.01
CA VAL A 27 -4.35 1.24 3.23
C VAL A 27 -5.88 1.13 3.23
N PRO A 28 -6.50 0.47 4.22
CA PRO A 28 -7.95 0.31 4.26
C PRO A 28 -8.67 1.63 4.54
N HIS A 29 -9.85 1.80 3.93
CA HIS A 29 -10.78 2.89 4.25
C HIS A 29 -11.66 2.54 5.48
N PRO A 30 -12.21 3.56 6.17
CA PRO A 30 -12.02 5.00 5.94
C PRO A 30 -10.67 5.50 6.46
N ILE A 31 -10.15 6.55 5.81
CA ILE A 31 -9.02 7.33 6.37
C ILE A 31 -9.52 8.55 7.15
N GLN A 32 -10.80 8.90 6.98
CA GLN A 32 -11.47 10.01 7.65
C GLN A 32 -11.50 9.83 9.18
N ASP A 33 -11.69 10.94 9.89
CA ASP A 33 -11.86 10.99 11.36
C ASP A 33 -10.65 10.48 12.17
N GLN A 34 -9.45 10.53 11.58
CA GLN A 34 -8.18 10.26 12.26
C GLN A 34 -7.45 11.56 12.61
N SER A 35 -6.78 11.57 13.77
CA SER A 35 -5.87 12.66 14.13
C SER A 35 -4.62 12.67 13.24
N PRO A 36 -3.91 13.80 13.15
CA PRO A 36 -2.63 13.87 12.43
C PRO A 36 -1.63 12.80 12.87
N GLU A 37 -1.55 12.52 14.17
CA GLU A 37 -0.63 11.52 14.74
C GLU A 37 -1.03 10.10 14.31
N GLN A 38 -2.32 9.80 14.25
CA GLN A 38 -2.81 8.50 13.79
C GLN A 38 -2.55 8.28 12.29
N ILE A 39 -2.69 9.34 11.48
CA ILE A 39 -2.37 9.30 10.06
C ILE A 39 -0.86 9.08 9.87
N ALA A 40 -0.01 9.80 10.63
CA ALA A 40 1.44 9.67 10.58
C ALA A 40 1.88 8.25 10.96
N ALA A 41 1.43 7.73 12.11
CA ALA A 41 1.79 6.39 12.57
C ALA A 41 1.39 5.29 11.56
N ARG A 42 0.24 5.46 10.89
CA ARG A 42 -0.20 4.54 9.83
C ARG A 42 0.67 4.64 8.58
N ALA A 43 1.09 5.84 8.20
CA ALA A 43 1.99 6.06 7.08
C ALA A 43 3.37 5.42 7.36
N ASP A 44 3.91 5.62 8.56
CA ASP A 44 5.18 5.04 9.00
C ASP A 44 5.12 3.51 8.94
N ALA A 45 4.09 2.89 9.54
CA ALA A 45 3.91 1.43 9.51
C ALA A 45 3.77 0.88 8.08
N THR A 46 3.12 1.62 7.18
CA THR A 46 2.98 1.23 5.77
C THR A 46 4.31 1.34 5.03
N ALA A 47 5.08 2.40 5.29
CA ALA A 47 6.39 2.61 4.70
C ALA A 47 7.39 1.53 5.14
N GLU A 48 7.40 1.19 6.43
CA GLU A 48 8.21 0.09 6.96
C GLU A 48 7.90 -1.24 6.25
N GLU A 49 6.60 -1.57 6.08
CA GLU A 49 6.19 -2.79 5.38
C GLU A 49 6.59 -2.78 3.89
N ILE A 50 6.55 -1.62 3.22
CA ILE A 50 7.05 -1.47 1.84
C ILE A 50 8.55 -1.77 1.79
N VAL A 51 9.35 -1.13 2.65
CA VAL A 51 10.80 -1.33 2.68
C VAL A 51 11.13 -2.79 2.93
N ARG A 52 10.53 -3.37 3.98
CA ARG A 52 10.71 -4.77 4.35
C ARG A 52 10.49 -5.72 3.18
N ARG A 53 9.38 -5.58 2.44
CA ARG A 53 9.07 -6.42 1.27
C ARG A 53 10.05 -6.23 0.11
N LEU A 54 10.64 -5.05 -0.03
CA LEU A 54 11.58 -4.77 -1.10
C LEU A 54 13.00 -5.25 -0.80
N THR A 55 13.37 -5.32 0.48
CA THR A 55 14.76 -5.62 0.90
C THR A 55 14.96 -7.01 1.48
N GLU A 56 13.90 -7.68 1.96
CA GLU A 56 13.99 -8.99 2.62
C GLU A 56 13.44 -10.15 1.78
N ALA A 57 13.34 -9.96 0.46
CA ALA A 57 12.88 -10.98 -0.49
C ALA A 57 13.90 -12.11 -0.71
#